data_AF-A0AA43UIX9-F1
#
_entry.id   AF-A0AA43UIX9-F1
#
_cell.length_a   1.000
_cell.length_b   1.000
_cell.length_c   1.000
_cell.angle_alpha   90.00
_cell.angle_beta   90.00
_cell.angle_gamma   90.00
#
_symmetry.space_group_name_H-M   'P 1'
#
loop_
_entity.id
_entity.type
_entity.pdbx_description
1 polymer ?
#
loop_
_entity_poly.entity_id
_entity_poly.type
_entity_poly.pdbx_seq_one_letter_code
_entity_poly.pdbx_strand_id
1 'polypeptide(L)'
;MDTYSFDGEAILIPGDGKIGKVYHYINGKFDYHQRVYKISDFEENIMGKYIYYYLQKNFLKQALKHSAKATVDSLRLPTIKNMPITFPILSEQEKIANFLSKVDNKISMIKEQLTNMEDFKKGLLQQMFI
;
A
#
# COMPACT_ATOMS: atom_id res chain seq x y z
N MET A 1 -26.24 -2.88 7.25
CA MET A 1 -25.90 -3.05 5.83
C MET A 1 -24.59 -2.32 5.63
N ASP A 2 -23.54 -3.01 5.22
CA ASP A 2 -22.26 -2.37 4.92
C ASP A 2 -22.45 -1.55 3.64
N THR A 3 -22.65 -0.25 3.81
CA THR A 3 -22.76 0.70 2.70
C THR A 3 -21.37 1.17 2.34
N TYR A 4 -20.91 0.78 1.15
CA TYR A 4 -19.63 1.24 0.60
C TYR A 4 -19.88 2.33 -0.44
N SER A 5 -19.01 3.34 -0.48
CA SER A 5 -19.10 4.45 -1.43
C SER A 5 -18.39 4.14 -2.76
N PHE A 6 -17.50 3.16 -2.80
CA PHE A 6 -16.70 2.81 -3.98
C PHE A 6 -16.59 1.30 -4.19
N ASP A 7 -16.51 0.88 -5.45
CA ASP A 7 -16.20 -0.50 -5.88
C ASP A 7 -15.24 -0.44 -7.08
N GLY A 8 -14.05 -1.01 -6.93
CA GLY A 8 -13.04 -1.05 -7.98
C GLY A 8 -11.60 -1.08 -7.46
N GLU A 9 -10.65 -0.88 -8.38
CA GLU A 9 -9.22 -0.85 -8.07
C GLU A 9 -8.77 0.56 -7.65
N ALA A 10 -8.06 0.65 -6.52
CA ALA A 10 -7.49 1.90 -6.06
C ALA A 10 -6.22 1.72 -5.21
N ILE A 11 -5.41 2.78 -5.18
CA ILE A 11 -4.32 2.97 -4.21
C ILE A 11 -4.72 4.11 -3.28
N LEU A 12 -4.68 3.83 -1.99
CA LEU A 12 -4.99 4.79 -0.93
C LEU A 12 -3.71 5.25 -0.24
N ILE A 13 -3.53 6.57 -0.17
CA ILE A 13 -2.35 7.20 0.43
C ILE A 13 -2.82 8.16 1.53
N PRO A 14 -2.41 7.96 2.79
CA PRO A 14 -2.68 8.92 3.86
C PRO A 14 -2.06 10.28 3.55
N GLY A 15 -2.87 11.32 3.65
CA GLY A 15 -2.46 12.72 3.55
C GLY A 15 -1.67 13.19 4.77
N ASP A 16 -1.73 12.47 5.90
CA ASP A 16 -1.08 12.86 7.16
C ASP A 16 -0.31 11.73 7.84
N GLY A 17 0.59 12.12 8.72
CA GLY A 17 1.09 11.28 9.82
C GLY A 17 2.22 10.34 9.44
N LYS A 18 2.31 9.87 8.18
CA LYS A 18 3.42 9.02 7.67
C LYS A 18 3.60 9.14 6.15
N ILE A 19 3.91 10.34 5.66
CA ILE A 19 4.10 10.59 4.23
C ILE A 19 5.09 9.60 3.61
N GLY A 20 4.66 8.96 2.53
CA GLY A 20 5.52 8.13 1.70
C GLY A 20 5.92 6.78 2.30
N LYS A 21 5.30 6.38 3.42
CA LYS A 21 5.58 5.11 4.09
C LYS A 21 4.40 4.14 4.09
N VAL A 22 3.18 4.65 3.91
CA VAL A 22 1.95 3.85 3.98
C VAL A 22 1.20 3.98 2.66
N TYR A 23 0.93 2.83 2.06
CA TYR A 23 0.17 2.67 0.83
C TYR A 23 -0.75 1.47 1.01
N HIS A 24 -2.02 1.62 0.72
CA HIS A 24 -2.96 0.51 0.69
C HIS A 24 -3.45 0.30 -0.74
N TYR A 25 -3.17 -0.89 -1.27
CA TYR A 25 -3.76 -1.33 -2.52
C TYR A 25 -5.09 -2.03 -2.21
N ILE A 26 -6.11 -1.73 -2.97
CA ILE A 26 -7.40 -2.42 -2.89
C ILE A 26 -7.97 -2.66 -4.27
N ASN A 27 -8.64 -3.79 -4.44
CA ASN A 27 -9.47 -4.09 -5.60
C ASN A 27 -10.76 -4.73 -5.11
N GLY A 28 -11.84 -3.95 -5.07
CA GLY A 28 -13.14 -4.33 -4.51
C GLY A 28 -13.85 -3.15 -3.86
N LYS A 29 -14.73 -3.44 -2.89
CA LYS A 29 -15.56 -2.44 -2.20
C LYS A 29 -14.84 -1.76 -1.05
N PHE A 30 -14.91 -0.44 -0.96
CA PHE A 30 -14.30 0.33 0.13
C PHE A 30 -14.88 1.73 0.34
N ASP A 31 -14.50 2.27 1.50
CA ASP A 31 -14.57 3.68 1.86
C ASP A 31 -13.18 4.18 2.25
N TYR A 32 -12.99 5.50 2.20
CA TYR A 32 -11.77 6.13 2.67
C TYR A 32 -12.07 7.46 3.38
N HIS A 33 -11.21 7.82 4.31
CA HIS A 33 -11.37 9.03 5.12
C HIS A 33 -11.01 10.31 4.34
N GLN A 34 -11.55 11.46 4.72
CA GLN A 34 -11.36 12.76 4.04
C GLN A 34 -9.90 13.21 3.85
N ARG A 35 -8.95 12.66 4.63
CA ARG A 35 -7.51 12.95 4.52
C ARG A 35 -6.73 11.83 3.83
N VAL A 36 -7.39 11.01 3.03
CA VAL A 36 -6.76 9.96 2.21
C VAL A 36 -6.94 10.31 0.75
N TYR A 37 -5.84 10.28 0.00
CA TYR A 37 -5.89 10.40 -1.45
C TYR A 37 -6.18 9.03 -2.06
N LYS A 38 -7.20 8.98 -2.92
CA LYS A 38 -7.52 7.83 -3.76
C LYS A 38 -6.90 8.04 -5.14
N ILE A 39 -6.07 7.10 -5.58
CA ILE A 39 -5.62 6.98 -6.97
C ILE A 39 -6.39 5.80 -7.55
N SER A 40 -7.24 6.05 -8.54
CA SER A 40 -8.11 5.07 -9.20
C SER A 40 -8.19 5.37 -10.70
N ASP A 41 -9.08 4.65 -11.40
CA ASP A 41 -9.40 4.91 -12.80
C ASP A 41 -8.15 4.77 -13.70
N PHE A 42 -7.39 3.71 -13.46
CA PHE A 42 -6.20 3.38 -14.24
C PHE A 42 -6.58 3.09 -15.70
N GLU A 43 -5.78 3.60 -16.64
CA GLU A 43 -5.93 3.30 -18.06
C GLU A 43 -5.71 1.80 -18.35
N GLU A 44 -6.30 1.29 -19.43
CA GLU A 44 -6.28 -0.16 -19.77
C GLU A 44 -4.87 -0.74 -19.91
N ASN A 45 -3.90 0.08 -20.35
CA ASN A 45 -2.50 -0.30 -20.51
C ASN A 45 -1.65 -0.09 -19.24
N ILE A 46 -2.27 0.29 -18.11
CA ILE A 46 -1.61 0.56 -16.83
C ILE A 46 -2.14 -0.37 -15.76
N MET A 47 -1.26 -1.15 -15.14
CA MET A 47 -1.63 -1.92 -13.96
C MET A 47 -1.56 -1.08 -12.70
N GLY A 48 -2.69 -0.89 -12.02
CA GLY A 48 -2.73 -0.20 -10.72
C GLY A 48 -1.76 -0.81 -9.71
N LYS A 49 -1.64 -2.15 -9.68
CA LYS A 49 -0.70 -2.84 -8.80
C LYS A 49 0.78 -2.60 -9.11
N TYR A 50 1.14 -2.33 -10.37
CA TYR A 50 2.50 -1.88 -10.70
C TYR A 50 2.77 -0.48 -10.13
N ILE A 51 1.81 0.43 -10.27
CA ILE A 51 1.90 1.79 -9.72
C ILE A 51 2.04 1.76 -8.20
N TYR A 52 1.29 0.89 -7.53
CA TYR A 52 1.42 0.66 -6.09
C TYR A 52 2.87 0.36 -5.68
N TYR A 53 3.50 -0.64 -6.32
CA TYR A 53 4.87 -1.02 -6.01
C TYR A 53 5.88 0.07 -6.41
N TYR A 54 5.67 0.74 -7.54
CA TYR A 54 6.53 1.83 -7.98
C TYR A 54 6.53 2.99 -6.97
N LEU A 55 5.34 3.37 -6.48
CA LEU A 55 5.18 4.41 -5.46
C LEU A 55 5.86 4.01 -4.16
N GLN A 56 5.61 2.80 -3.65
CA GLN A 56 6.27 2.29 -2.44
C GLN A 56 7.79 2.39 -2.51
N LYS A 57 8.38 2.10 -3.67
CA LYS A 57 9.83 2.13 -3.85
C LYS A 57 10.40 3.54 -4.01
N ASN A 58 9.74 4.40 -4.79
CA ASN A 58 10.36 5.62 -5.31
C ASN A 58 9.82 6.91 -4.70
N PHE A 59 8.59 6.90 -4.19
CA PHE A 59 7.89 8.12 -3.81
C PHE A 59 8.56 8.84 -2.64
N LEU A 60 8.96 8.14 -1.59
CA LEU A 60 9.63 8.76 -0.45
C LEU A 60 10.92 9.47 -0.88
N LYS A 61 11.73 8.81 -1.71
CA LYS A 61 12.96 9.40 -2.26
C LYS A 61 12.66 10.66 -3.07
N GLN A 62 11.62 10.64 -3.89
CA GLN A 62 11.23 11.78 -4.71
C GLN A 62 10.67 12.94 -3.87
N ALA A 63 9.82 12.63 -2.88
CA ALA A 63 9.24 13.62 -1.98
C ALA A 63 10.31 14.35 -1.16
N LEU A 64 11.35 13.62 -0.71
CA LEU A 64 12.48 14.19 0.03
C LEU A 64 13.37 15.09 -0.83
N LYS A 65 13.61 14.73 -2.11
CA LYS A 65 14.40 15.58 -3.03
C LYS A 65 13.85 16.99 -3.21
N HIS A 66 12.53 17.15 -3.11
CA HIS A 66 11.85 18.43 -3.32
C HIS A 66 11.57 19.18 -2.01
N SER A 67 11.98 18.62 -0.87
CA SER A 67 11.76 19.20 0.44
C SER A 67 13.10 19.36 1.15
N ALA A 68 13.73 20.52 0.96
CA ALA A 68 14.99 20.90 1.61
C ALA A 68 14.93 20.97 3.15
N LYS A 69 13.79 20.65 3.78
CA LYS A 69 13.51 20.82 5.22
C LYS A 69 12.46 19.82 5.76
N ALA A 70 12.44 18.58 5.26
CA ALA A 70 11.33 17.66 5.40
C ALA A 70 11.04 17.06 6.81
N THR A 71 10.69 17.86 7.82
CA THR A 71 9.62 17.49 8.74
C THR A 71 8.32 17.90 8.06
N VAL A 72 7.82 17.05 7.15
CA VAL A 72 6.55 17.30 6.48
C VAL A 72 5.54 16.33 7.07
N ASP A 73 4.71 16.84 7.97
CA ASP A 73 3.66 16.05 8.64
C ASP A 73 2.45 15.80 7.71
N SER A 74 2.34 16.54 6.60
CA SER A 74 1.21 16.46 5.66
C SER A 74 1.61 16.45 4.17
N LEU A 75 1.09 15.47 3.42
CA LEU A 75 1.31 15.25 2.00
C LEU A 75 0.37 16.11 1.16
N ARG A 76 0.95 16.87 0.24
CA ARG A 76 0.20 17.73 -0.68
C ARG A 76 -0.10 16.98 -1.97
N LEU A 77 -1.32 17.14 -2.49
CA LEU A 77 -1.76 16.53 -3.75
C LEU A 77 -0.79 16.78 -4.94
N PRO A 78 -0.20 17.97 -5.14
CA PRO A 78 0.75 18.20 -6.22
C PRO A 78 1.99 17.30 -6.16
N THR A 79 2.43 16.90 -4.96
CA THR A 79 3.56 15.97 -4.80
C THR A 79 3.24 14.59 -5.38
N ILE A 80 1.98 14.15 -5.28
CA ILE A 80 1.52 12.90 -5.88
C ILE A 80 1.36 13.05 -7.39
N LYS A 81 0.67 14.11 -7.83
CA LYS A 81 0.40 14.35 -9.26
C LYS A 81 1.66 14.54 -10.10
N ASN A 82 2.70 15.14 -9.54
CA ASN A 82 3.95 15.43 -10.24
C ASN A 82 5.01 14.32 -10.04
N MET A 83 4.62 13.16 -9.49
CA MET A 83 5.54 12.03 -9.33
C MET A 83 5.91 11.48 -10.72
N PRO A 84 7.21 11.46 -11.09
CA PRO A 84 7.64 10.83 -12.33
C PRO A 84 7.51 9.31 -12.20
N ILE A 85 6.73 8.71 -13.09
CA ILE A 85 6.53 7.26 -13.17
C ILE A 85 7.05 6.76 -14.51
N THR A 86 7.83 5.68 -14.48
CA THR A 86 8.23 4.97 -15.70
C THR A 86 7.17 3.92 -16.00
N PHE A 87 6.64 3.93 -17.21
CA PHE A 87 5.62 2.99 -17.67
C PHE A 87 6.22 2.05 -18.72
N PRO A 88 6.71 0.87 -18.32
CA PRO A 88 7.10 -0.16 -19.27
C PRO A 88 5.86 -0.75 -19.97
N ILE A 89 6.06 -1.61 -20.96
CA ILE A 89 4.95 -2.30 -21.63
C ILE A 89 4.13 -3.13 -20.64
N LEU A 90 2.85 -3.32 -20.93
CA LEU A 90 1.89 -3.98 -20.02
C LEU A 90 2.41 -5.34 -19.51
N SER A 91 2.97 -6.16 -20.39
CA SER A 91 3.51 -7.48 -20.01
C SER A 91 4.66 -7.41 -18.99
N GLU A 92 5.44 -6.35 -19.01
CA GLU A 92 6.51 -6.14 -18.01
C GLU A 92 5.93 -5.66 -16.69
N GLN A 93 4.93 -4.77 -16.73
CA GLN A 93 4.18 -4.36 -15.54
C GLN A 93 3.56 -5.58 -14.83
N GLU A 94 2.94 -6.49 -15.59
CA GLU A 94 2.36 -7.74 -15.09
C GLU A 94 3.39 -8.63 -14.42
N LYS A 95 4.54 -8.86 -15.07
CA LYS A 95 5.61 -9.69 -14.50
C LYS A 95 6.10 -9.13 -13.16
N ILE A 96 6.33 -7.81 -13.10
CA ILE A 96 6.80 -7.13 -11.88
C ILE A 96 5.73 -7.22 -10.79
N ALA A 97 4.50 -6.81 -11.09
CA ALA A 97 3.40 -6.77 -10.12
C ALA A 97 3.07 -8.17 -9.59
N ASN A 98 3.06 -9.19 -10.45
CA ASN A 98 2.81 -10.57 -10.05
C ASN A 98 3.93 -11.15 -9.18
N PHE A 99 5.19 -10.88 -9.52
CA PHE A 99 6.32 -11.32 -8.71
C PHE A 99 6.28 -10.70 -7.30
N LEU A 100 6.14 -9.38 -7.21
CA LEU A 100 6.08 -8.68 -5.92
C LEU A 100 4.84 -9.08 -5.11
N SER A 101 3.69 -9.30 -5.76
CA SER A 101 2.49 -9.81 -5.09
C SER A 101 2.71 -11.18 -4.46
N LYS A 102 3.44 -12.08 -5.14
CA LYS A 102 3.78 -13.40 -4.58
C LYS A 102 4.67 -13.27 -3.34
N VAL A 103 5.63 -12.33 -3.35
CA VAL A 103 6.49 -12.04 -2.20
C VAL A 103 5.67 -11.51 -1.03
N ASP A 104 4.80 -10.52 -1.25
CA ASP A 104 3.95 -9.96 -0.20
C ASP A 104 2.99 -11.01 0.39
N ASN A 105 2.38 -11.83 -0.47
CA ASN A 105 1.52 -12.93 -0.02
C ASN A 105 2.30 -13.90 0.88
N LYS A 106 3.54 -14.23 0.50
CA LYS A 106 4.38 -15.11 1.31
C LYS A 106 4.74 -14.48 2.66
N ILE A 107 5.03 -13.18 2.69
CA ILE A 107 5.30 -12.44 3.93
C ILE A 107 4.06 -12.45 4.83
N SER A 108 2.87 -12.19 4.28
CA SER A 108 1.61 -12.18 5.03
C SER A 108 1.31 -13.56 5.63
N MET A 109 1.48 -14.64 4.85
CA MET A 109 1.30 -16.01 5.36
C MET A 109 2.27 -16.33 6.52
N ILE A 110 3.54 -15.93 6.42
CA ILE A 110 4.52 -16.16 7.48
C ILE A 110 4.16 -15.37 8.74
N LYS A 111 3.70 -14.12 8.60
CA LYS A 111 3.26 -13.29 9.74
C LYS A 111 2.07 -13.91 10.46
N GLU A 112 1.09 -14.40 9.71
CA GLU A 112 -0.07 -15.10 10.27
C GLU A 112 0.36 -16.37 11.03
N GLN A 113 1.24 -17.18 10.45
CA GLN A 113 1.81 -18.35 11.13
C GLN A 113 2.53 -17.97 12.43
N LEU A 114 3.30 -16.89 12.42
CA LEU A 114 3.99 -16.40 13.61
C LEU A 114 3.00 -15.98 14.70
N THR A 115 1.97 -15.21 14.37
CA THR A 115 0.92 -14.80 15.32
C THR A 115 0.22 -16.02 15.92
N ASN A 116 -0.15 -16.99 15.10
CA ASN A 116 -0.78 -18.23 15.58
C ASN A 116 0.14 -19.02 16.52
N MET A 117 1.44 -19.08 16.23
CA MET A 117 2.42 -19.74 17.11
C MET A 117 2.60 -18.99 18.43
N GLU A 118 2.61 -17.65 18.41
CA GLU A 118 2.68 -16.84 19.63
C GLU A 118 1.46 -17.05 20.52
N ASP A 119 0.26 -17.11 19.94
CA ASP A 119 -0.98 -17.33 20.68
C ASP A 119 -1.07 -18.77 21.21
N PHE A 120 -0.65 -19.75 20.44
CA PHE A 120 -0.53 -21.14 20.91
C PHE A 120 0.45 -21.25 22.10
N LYS A 121 1.62 -20.62 21.99
CA LYS A 121 2.60 -20.57 23.10
C LYS A 121 2.01 -19.92 24.35
N LYS A 122 1.28 -18.80 24.21
CA LYS A 122 0.61 -18.15 25.35
C LYS A 122 -0.41 -19.08 26.01
N GLY A 123 -1.22 -19.78 25.22
CA GLY A 123 -2.20 -20.75 25.71
C GLY A 123 -1.56 -21.89 26.51
N LEU A 124 -0.45 -22.46 26.02
CA LEU A 124 0.29 -23.49 26.74
C LEU A 124 0.86 -22.98 28.07
N LEU A 125 1.44 -21.77 28.08
CA LEU A 125 1.98 -21.19 29.32
C LEU A 125 0.89 -20.92 30.35
N GLN A 126 -0.30 -20.49 29.93
CA GLN A 126 -1.43 -20.30 30.84
C GLN A 126 -1.87 -21.63 31.48
N GLN A 127 -1.82 -22.73 30.75
CA GLN A 127 -2.15 -24.06 31.27
C GLN A 127 -1.10 -24.61 32.27
N MET A 128 0.14 -24.12 32.23
CA MET A 128 1.22 -24.60 33.12
C MET A 128 1.16 -24.05 34.55
N PHE A 129 0.41 -22.97 34.79
CA PHE A 129 0.28 -22.33 36.11
C PHE A 129 -1.09 -22.57 36.76
N ILE A 130 -1.79 -23.62 36.32
CA ILE A 130 -3.04 -24.14 36.90
C ILE A 130 -2.73 -25.47 37.61
#